data_AF-A0A0F2PNZ0-F1
#
_entry.id   AF-A0A0F2PNZ0-F1
#
_cell.length_a   1.000
_cell.length_b   1.000
_cell.length_c   1.000
_cell.angle_alpha   90.00
_cell.angle_beta   90.00
_cell.angle_gamma   90.00
#
_symmetry.space_group_name_H-M   'P 1'
#
loop_
_entity.id
_entity.type
_entity.pdbx_description
1 polymer ?
#
loop_
_entity_poly.entity_id
_entity_poly.type
_entity_poly.pdbx_seq_one_letter_code
_entity_poly.pdbx_strand_id
1 'polypeptide(L)'
;MNNYVLNAKSDLDSKTAKEQELLSSDKFKDLPEVKALKQQVDHLHEDSSGNNVLDNKAPNPIPSRQDIEKNLRKKMTALQSEYNGRLNGLISQAKSEYVQAKKEKKKISNSQLAQKYMGLAEGVEAECDARAYAVIAYAENELTRYNYSAGIADEARKAYQQAKSQRRIDLLDSFTK
;
A
#
# COMPACT_ATOMS: atom_id res chain seq x y z
N MET A 1 -18.91 27.22 10.44
CA MET A 1 -19.16 25.94 9.75
C MET A 1 -17.95 25.05 9.98
N ASN A 2 -17.93 24.29 11.07
CA ASN A 2 -16.88 23.31 11.37
C ASN A 2 -17.56 21.96 11.55
N ASN A 3 -17.66 21.21 10.46
CA ASN A 3 -18.00 19.79 10.50
C ASN A 3 -16.72 18.99 10.28
N TYR A 4 -15.80 19.05 11.25
CA TYR A 4 -14.82 17.97 11.45
C TYR A 4 -15.51 16.92 12.31
N VAL A 5 -16.47 16.24 11.71
CA VAL A 5 -17.06 15.05 12.29
C VAL A 5 -15.99 13.98 12.17
N LEU A 6 -15.38 13.65 13.30
CA LEU A 6 -14.94 12.29 13.59
C LEU A 6 -16.09 11.36 13.21
N ASN A 7 -16.11 10.83 11.99
CA ASN A 7 -17.23 10.02 11.51
C ASN A 7 -16.96 8.56 11.80
N ALA A 8 -17.31 8.20 13.03
CA ALA A 8 -17.26 6.90 13.67
C ALA A 8 -18.14 5.81 13.01
N LYS A 9 -18.05 5.60 11.68
CA LYS A 9 -18.70 4.49 10.96
C LYS A 9 -17.92 3.99 9.72
N SER A 10 -16.59 3.97 9.78
CA SER A 10 -15.77 3.34 8.74
C SER A 10 -14.42 2.99 9.32
N ASP A 11 -14.21 1.73 9.71
CA ASP A 11 -13.02 1.24 10.44
C ASP A 11 -11.69 1.37 9.67
N LEU A 12 -11.70 2.01 8.51
CA LEU A 12 -10.59 2.25 7.60
C LEU A 12 -10.89 3.54 6.84
N ASP A 13 -10.35 4.67 7.31
CA ASP A 13 -10.52 5.98 6.67
C ASP A 13 -9.64 6.07 5.42
N SER A 14 -9.99 5.27 4.43
CA SER A 14 -9.42 5.29 3.09
C SER A 14 -10.32 6.14 2.19
N LYS A 15 -9.72 6.94 1.30
CA LYS A 15 -10.47 7.98 0.56
C LYS A 15 -11.36 7.43 -0.55
N THR A 16 -11.23 6.15 -0.87
CA THR A 16 -12.03 5.49 -1.91
C THR A 16 -12.55 4.14 -1.43
N ALA A 17 -13.74 3.75 -1.89
CA ALA A 17 -14.34 2.46 -1.58
C ALA A 17 -13.41 1.28 -1.92
N LYS A 18 -12.58 1.45 -2.96
CA LYS A 18 -11.61 0.44 -3.39
C LYS A 18 -10.44 0.28 -2.42
N GLU A 19 -9.95 1.38 -1.84
CA GLU A 19 -8.94 1.31 -0.79
C GLU A 19 -9.52 0.61 0.46
N GLN A 20 -10.78 0.91 0.80
CA GLN A 20 -11.44 0.35 1.98
C GLN A 20 -11.66 -1.16 1.85
N GLU A 21 -12.18 -1.59 0.70
CA GLU A 21 -12.36 -3.00 0.37
C GLU A 21 -11.04 -3.76 0.47
N LEU A 22 -9.97 -3.18 -0.07
CA LEU A 22 -8.66 -3.79 -0.08
C LEU A 22 -8.07 -3.95 1.33
N LEU A 23 -8.16 -2.90 2.14
CA LEU A 23 -7.64 -2.90 3.51
C LEU A 23 -8.48 -3.74 4.48
N SER A 24 -9.77 -3.92 4.18
CA SER A 24 -10.68 -4.79 4.94
C SER A 24 -10.55 -6.27 4.53
N SER A 25 -9.81 -6.56 3.46
CA SER A 25 -9.70 -7.91 2.92
C SER A 25 -8.92 -8.85 3.84
N ASP A 26 -9.51 -10.01 4.14
CA ASP A 26 -8.84 -11.11 4.85
C ASP A 26 -7.55 -11.57 4.16
N LYS A 27 -7.43 -11.34 2.84
CA LYS A 27 -6.25 -11.71 2.06
C LYS A 27 -4.99 -10.92 2.48
N PHE A 28 -5.17 -9.68 2.91
CA PHE A 28 -4.05 -8.75 3.16
C PHE A 28 -3.91 -8.37 4.63
N LYS A 29 -4.78 -8.88 5.51
CA LYS A 29 -4.75 -8.63 6.96
C LYS A 29 -3.40 -8.94 7.60
N ASP A 30 -2.67 -9.88 7.03
CA ASP A 30 -1.41 -10.34 7.60
C ASP A 30 -0.18 -9.54 7.16
N LEU A 31 -0.35 -8.58 6.24
CA LEU A 31 0.74 -7.73 5.79
C LEU A 31 1.19 -6.77 6.89
N PRO A 32 2.51 -6.53 7.06
CA PRO A 32 3.03 -5.75 8.19
C PRO A 32 2.40 -4.35 8.32
N GLU A 33 2.25 -3.65 7.21
CA GLU A 33 1.69 -2.29 7.19
C GLU A 33 0.19 -2.27 7.47
N VAL A 34 -0.55 -3.30 7.02
CA VAL A 34 -1.99 -3.46 7.29
C VAL A 34 -2.21 -3.79 8.77
N LYS A 35 -1.40 -4.69 9.34
CA LYS A 35 -1.43 -4.97 10.79
C LYS A 35 -1.14 -3.70 11.61
N ALA A 36 -0.12 -2.95 11.22
CA ALA A 36 0.25 -1.72 11.92
C ALA A 36 -0.86 -0.67 11.86
N LEU A 37 -1.53 -0.51 10.71
CA LEU A 37 -2.70 0.36 10.59
C LEU A 37 -3.84 -0.11 11.49
N LYS A 38 -4.17 -1.40 11.48
CA LYS A 38 -5.25 -1.93 12.32
C LYS A 38 -4.97 -1.69 13.81
N GLN A 39 -3.76 -1.98 14.27
CA GLN A 39 -3.35 -1.72 15.65
C GLN A 39 -3.47 -0.23 16.02
N GLN A 40 -3.08 0.67 15.10
CA GLN A 40 -3.22 2.11 15.32
C GLN A 40 -4.69 2.52 15.47
N VAL A 41 -5.57 2.01 14.61
CA VAL A 41 -7.01 2.30 14.68
C VAL A 41 -7.62 1.76 15.97
N ASP A 42 -7.30 0.51 16.36
CA ASP A 42 -7.78 -0.10 17.60
C ASP A 42 -7.44 0.78 18.83
N HIS A 43 -6.19 1.29 18.92
CA HIS A 43 -5.77 2.17 20.01
C HIS A 43 -6.44 3.55 19.99
N LEU A 44 -6.80 4.10 18.82
CA LEU A 44 -7.53 5.37 18.73
C LEU A 44 -8.96 5.26 19.28
N HIS A 45 -9.57 4.08 19.18
CA HIS A 45 -10.90 3.81 19.73
C HIS A 45 -10.89 3.64 21.26
N GLU A 46 -9.82 3.06 21.82
CA GLU A 46 -9.63 2.91 23.27
C GLU A 46 -9.49 4.26 23.98
N ASP A 47 -8.74 5.21 23.40
CA ASP A 47 -8.58 6.56 23.96
C ASP A 47 -9.92 7.37 23.99
N SER A 48 -10.92 6.97 23.20
CA SER A 48 -12.19 7.67 23.05
C SER A 48 -13.33 7.14 23.94
N SER A 49 -13.19 5.94 24.54
CA SER A 49 -14.12 5.41 25.54
C SER A 49 -13.53 5.58 26.94
N GLY A 50 -13.91 6.67 27.60
CA GLY A 50 -13.23 7.19 28.78
C GLY A 50 -13.01 6.22 29.94
N ASN A 51 -11.81 6.32 30.52
CA ASN A 51 -11.61 6.51 31.96
C ASN A 51 -10.21 7.08 32.21
N ASN A 52 -10.14 8.09 33.09
CA ASN A 52 -8.90 8.63 33.66
C ASN A 52 -8.16 7.49 34.39
N VAL A 53 -7.19 6.86 33.74
CA VAL A 53 -6.19 6.04 34.40
C VAL A 53 -4.84 6.58 33.98
N LEU A 54 -4.21 7.30 34.90
CA LEU A 54 -2.82 7.74 34.82
C LEU A 54 -1.94 6.48 34.87
N ASP A 55 -1.72 5.85 33.72
CA ASP A 55 -0.71 4.82 33.57
C ASP A 55 0.65 5.49 33.36
N ASN A 56 1.56 5.28 34.30
CA ASN A 56 2.90 5.87 34.34
C ASN A 56 3.84 5.20 33.33
N LYS A 57 3.44 5.13 32.06
CA LYS A 57 4.35 4.88 30.95
C LYS A 57 4.81 6.23 30.44
N ALA A 58 6.13 6.49 30.44
CA ALA A 58 6.68 7.72 29.88
C ALA A 58 6.00 7.99 28.53
N PRO A 59 5.36 9.16 28.34
CA PRO A 59 4.63 9.42 27.11
C PRO A 59 5.61 9.26 25.96
N ASN A 60 5.27 8.40 25.00
CA ASN A 60 6.00 8.37 23.74
C ASN A 60 6.03 9.82 23.23
N PRO A 61 7.20 10.38 22.91
CA PRO A 61 7.29 11.77 22.49
C PRO A 61 6.38 11.97 21.29
N ILE A 62 5.53 13.01 21.34
CA ILE A 62 4.66 13.38 20.24
C ILE A 62 5.54 13.56 19.00
N PRO A 63 5.36 12.75 17.94
CA PRO A 63 6.21 12.83 16.76
C PRO A 63 6.00 14.17 16.07
N SER A 64 7.08 14.77 15.59
CA SER A 64 6.95 15.99 14.79
C SER A 64 6.26 15.69 13.45
N ARG A 65 5.60 16.69 12.87
CA ARG A 65 5.06 16.60 11.50
C ARG A 65 6.13 16.11 10.50
N GLN A 66 7.35 16.62 10.62
CA GLN A 66 8.45 16.26 9.73
C GLN A 66 8.86 14.79 9.88
N ASP A 67 8.81 14.23 11.08
CA ASP A 67 9.11 12.82 11.33
C ASP A 67 8.07 11.90 10.71
N ILE A 68 6.78 12.26 10.83
CA ILE A 68 5.68 11.50 10.20
C ILE A 68 5.82 11.54 8.68
N GLU A 69 6.04 12.72 8.10
CA GLU A 69 6.24 12.88 6.65
C GLU A 69 7.48 12.11 6.15
N LYS A 70 8.59 12.16 6.89
CA LYS A 70 9.82 11.42 6.57
C LYS A 70 9.59 9.92 6.60
N ASN A 71 8.85 9.43 7.60
CA ASN A 71 8.50 8.01 7.71
C ASN A 71 7.59 7.55 6.57
N LEU A 72 6.58 8.34 6.20
CA LEU A 72 5.73 8.09 5.03
C LEU A 72 6.58 7.96 3.77
N ARG A 73 7.43 8.95 3.48
CA ARG A 73 8.32 8.94 2.30
C ARG A 73 9.23 7.71 2.28
N LYS A 74 9.89 7.41 3.42
CA LYS A 74 10.78 6.26 3.54
C LYS A 74 10.06 4.94 3.24
N LYS A 75 8.87 4.73 3.82
CA LYS A 75 8.08 3.51 3.60
C LYS A 75 7.61 3.40 2.14
N MET A 76 7.12 4.49 1.56
CA MET A 76 6.69 4.52 0.15
C MET A 76 7.85 4.22 -0.81
N THR A 77 9.04 4.79 -0.59
CA THR A 77 10.24 4.48 -1.40
C THR A 77 10.65 3.02 -1.27
N ALA A 78 10.63 2.47 -0.05
CA ALA A 78 10.96 1.05 0.17
C ALA A 78 9.99 0.13 -0.57
N LEU A 79 8.69 0.38 -0.47
CA LEU A 79 7.65 -0.38 -1.18
C LEU A 79 7.83 -0.28 -2.70
N GLN A 80 8.12 0.91 -3.23
CA GLN A 80 8.38 1.10 -4.65
C GLN A 80 9.57 0.25 -5.13
N SER A 81 10.69 0.26 -4.41
CA SER A 81 11.87 -0.54 -4.75
C SER A 81 11.59 -2.03 -4.70
N GLU A 82 10.93 -2.52 -3.64
CA GLU A 82 10.56 -3.92 -3.48
C GLU A 82 9.67 -4.39 -4.64
N TYR A 83 8.61 -3.63 -4.92
CA TYR A 83 7.64 -3.95 -5.95
C TYR A 83 8.26 -3.97 -7.35
N ASN A 84 9.08 -2.96 -7.66
CA ASN A 84 9.81 -2.92 -8.93
C ASN A 84 10.73 -4.14 -9.10
N GLY A 85 11.41 -4.56 -8.03
CA GLY A 85 12.23 -5.77 -8.01
C GLY A 85 11.40 -7.03 -8.31
N ARG A 86 10.26 -7.20 -7.65
CA ARG A 86 9.36 -8.34 -7.85
C ARG A 86 8.83 -8.40 -9.29
N LEU A 87 8.38 -7.27 -9.84
CA LEU A 87 7.93 -7.20 -11.23
C LEU A 87 9.05 -7.50 -12.24
N ASN A 88 10.26 -6.98 -12.02
CA ASN A 88 11.42 -7.29 -12.86
C ASN A 88 11.80 -8.78 -12.79
N GLY A 89 11.58 -9.42 -11.63
CA GLY A 89 11.69 -10.86 -11.46
C GLY A 89 10.71 -11.62 -12.35
N LEU A 90 9.43 -11.22 -12.36
CA LEU A 90 8.41 -11.83 -13.22
C LEU A 90 8.76 -11.70 -14.71
N ILE A 91 9.21 -10.51 -15.14
CA ILE A 91 9.65 -10.29 -16.53
C ILE A 91 10.83 -11.21 -16.88
N SER A 92 11.80 -11.32 -15.99
CA SER A 92 12.98 -12.19 -16.20
C SER A 92 12.58 -13.67 -16.30
N GLN A 93 11.66 -14.12 -15.45
CA GLN A 93 11.13 -15.48 -15.49
C GLN A 93 10.40 -15.74 -16.82
N ALA A 94 9.56 -14.81 -17.27
CA ALA A 94 8.85 -14.94 -18.54
C ALA A 94 9.79 -15.07 -19.74
N LYS A 95 10.84 -14.24 -19.78
CA LYS A 95 11.89 -14.32 -20.81
C LYS A 95 12.60 -15.67 -20.79
N SER A 96 12.94 -16.17 -19.60
CA SER A 96 13.60 -17.47 -19.44
C SER A 96 12.72 -18.62 -19.93
N GLU A 97 11.44 -18.63 -19.55
CA GLU A 97 10.47 -19.66 -19.96
C GLU A 97 10.27 -19.66 -21.48
N TYR A 98 10.20 -18.48 -22.09
CA TYR A 98 10.12 -18.35 -23.54
C TYR A 98 11.33 -18.94 -24.27
N VAL A 99 12.54 -18.59 -23.83
CA VAL A 99 13.79 -19.10 -24.41
C VAL A 99 13.88 -20.62 -24.24
N GLN A 100 13.51 -21.14 -23.08
CA GLN A 100 13.51 -22.58 -22.82
C GLN A 100 12.51 -23.32 -23.71
N ALA A 101 11.28 -22.81 -23.85
CA ALA A 101 10.27 -23.41 -24.72
C ALA A 101 10.72 -23.47 -26.19
N LYS A 102 11.39 -22.42 -26.67
CA LYS A 102 12.03 -22.42 -28.01
C LYS A 102 13.09 -23.50 -28.14
N LYS A 103 13.97 -23.65 -27.15
CA LYS A 103 15.03 -24.68 -27.14
C LYS A 103 14.44 -26.09 -27.18
N GLU A 104 13.35 -26.32 -26.43
CA GLU A 104 12.66 -27.61 -26.34
C GLU A 104 11.69 -27.88 -27.50
N LYS A 105 11.62 -26.98 -28.49
CA LYS A 105 10.65 -27.03 -29.61
C LYS A 105 9.20 -27.16 -29.14
N LYS A 106 8.89 -26.71 -27.92
CA LYS A 106 7.54 -26.66 -27.39
C LYS A 106 6.80 -25.48 -28.04
N LYS A 107 5.57 -25.73 -28.49
CA LYS A 107 4.67 -24.66 -28.93
C LYS A 107 4.07 -23.97 -27.70
N ILE A 108 4.75 -22.96 -27.18
CA ILE A 108 4.16 -22.01 -26.23
C ILE A 108 3.68 -20.78 -27.00
N SER A 109 2.44 -20.33 -26.78
CA SER A 109 2.00 -19.08 -27.39
C SER A 109 2.48 -17.89 -26.56
N ASN A 110 2.86 -16.80 -27.24
CA ASN A 110 3.18 -15.54 -26.56
C ASN A 110 2.00 -15.06 -25.68
N SER A 111 0.76 -15.32 -26.12
CA SER A 111 -0.45 -14.98 -25.36
C SER A 111 -0.58 -15.75 -24.04
N GLN A 112 -0.21 -17.04 -24.01
CA GLN A 112 -0.27 -17.87 -22.80
C GLN A 112 0.75 -17.40 -21.76
N LEU A 113 1.98 -17.09 -22.20
CA LEU A 113 2.99 -16.51 -21.32
C LEU A 113 2.55 -15.13 -20.81
N ALA A 114 2.10 -14.25 -21.70
CA ALA A 114 1.61 -12.94 -21.33
C ALA A 114 0.48 -13.03 -20.29
N GLN A 115 -0.54 -13.87 -20.53
CA GLN A 115 -1.65 -14.07 -19.59
C GLN A 115 -1.19 -14.58 -18.22
N LYS A 116 -0.28 -15.58 -18.20
CA LYS A 116 0.28 -16.12 -16.96
C LYS A 116 0.96 -15.03 -16.13
N TYR A 117 1.86 -14.27 -16.75
CA TYR A 117 2.67 -13.28 -16.05
C TYR A 117 1.92 -12.00 -15.73
N MET A 118 0.90 -11.62 -16.52
CA MET A 118 -0.04 -10.57 -16.15
C MET A 118 -0.82 -10.94 -14.89
N GLY A 119 -1.36 -12.16 -14.78
CA GLY A 119 -2.06 -12.61 -13.57
C GLY A 119 -1.15 -12.64 -12.33
N LEU A 120 0.12 -13.05 -12.49
CA LEU A 120 1.11 -12.97 -11.40
C LEU A 120 1.38 -11.52 -11.00
N ALA A 121 1.55 -10.62 -11.98
CA ALA A 121 1.80 -9.20 -11.71
C ALA A 121 0.62 -8.53 -11.03
N GLU A 122 -0.62 -8.84 -11.40
CA GLU A 122 -1.83 -8.37 -10.71
C GLU A 122 -1.84 -8.76 -9.22
N GLY A 123 -1.40 -9.98 -8.91
CA GLY A 123 -1.27 -10.44 -7.52
C GLY A 123 -0.25 -9.62 -6.72
N VAL A 124 0.93 -9.39 -7.30
CA VAL A 124 1.97 -8.53 -6.69
C VAL A 124 1.43 -7.11 -6.53
N GLU A 125 0.68 -6.60 -7.51
CA GLU A 125 0.14 -5.25 -7.48
C GLU A 125 -0.89 -5.06 -6.38
N ALA A 126 -1.83 -6.01 -6.22
CA ALA A 126 -2.85 -5.93 -5.20
C ALA A 126 -2.25 -5.94 -3.78
N GLU A 127 -1.18 -6.71 -3.57
CA GLU A 127 -0.42 -6.68 -2.31
C GLU A 127 0.27 -5.33 -2.09
N CYS A 128 0.89 -4.77 -3.14
CA CYS A 128 1.50 -3.45 -3.10
C CYS A 128 0.48 -2.34 -2.80
N ASP A 129 -0.70 -2.39 -3.43
CA ASP A 129 -1.81 -1.49 -3.17
C ASP A 129 -2.18 -1.52 -1.68
N ALA A 130 -2.36 -2.72 -1.11
CA ALA A 130 -2.78 -2.87 0.28
C ALA A 130 -1.75 -2.25 1.23
N ARG A 131 -0.46 -2.51 1.00
CA ARG A 131 0.63 -1.97 1.84
C ARG A 131 0.78 -0.46 1.66
N ALA A 132 0.74 0.04 0.43
CA ALA A 132 0.87 1.47 0.14
C ALA A 132 -0.27 2.27 0.77
N TYR A 133 -1.52 1.84 0.57
CA TYR A 133 -2.67 2.51 1.16
C TYR A 133 -2.67 2.40 2.69
N ALA A 134 -2.21 1.29 3.26
CA ALA A 134 -2.08 1.17 4.70
C ALA A 134 -1.06 2.17 5.29
N VAL A 135 0.09 2.34 4.63
CA VAL A 135 1.11 3.33 5.04
C VAL A 135 0.60 4.76 4.95
N ILE A 136 -0.12 5.08 3.88
CA ILE A 136 -0.69 6.42 3.66
C ILE A 136 -1.75 6.71 4.74
N ALA A 137 -2.69 5.78 4.95
CA ALA A 137 -3.74 5.94 5.97
C ALA A 137 -3.13 6.05 7.38
N TYR A 138 -2.10 5.26 7.68
CA TYR A 138 -1.39 5.35 8.96
C TYR A 138 -0.81 6.75 9.19
N ALA A 139 -0.16 7.32 8.18
CA ALA A 139 0.42 8.65 8.27
C ALA A 139 -0.66 9.74 8.37
N GLU A 140 -1.77 9.60 7.64
CA GLU A 140 -2.91 10.51 7.74
C GLU A 140 -3.50 10.51 9.16
N ASN A 141 -3.70 9.34 9.76
CA ASN A 141 -4.17 9.18 11.14
C ASN A 141 -3.23 9.85 12.15
N GLU A 142 -1.91 9.67 12.02
CA GLU A 142 -0.95 10.35 12.91
C GLU A 142 -1.02 11.87 12.75
N LEU A 143 -1.07 12.37 11.51
CA LEU A 143 -1.11 13.80 11.25
C LEU A 143 -2.39 14.43 11.81
N THR A 144 -3.55 13.81 11.60
CA THR A 144 -4.83 14.32 12.09
C THR A 144 -4.92 14.24 13.61
N ARG A 145 -4.43 13.16 14.24
CA ARG A 145 -4.37 13.01 15.71
C ARG A 145 -3.68 14.18 16.39
N TYR A 146 -2.61 14.71 15.80
CA TYR A 146 -1.83 15.83 16.35
C TYR A 146 -2.16 17.19 15.72
N ASN A 147 -3.31 17.31 15.03
CA ASN A 147 -3.77 18.54 14.37
C ASN A 147 -2.79 19.13 13.33
N TYR A 148 -2.00 18.27 12.69
CA TYR A 148 -1.15 18.65 11.57
C TYR A 148 -1.93 18.61 10.24
N SER A 149 -1.43 19.34 9.25
CA SER A 149 -1.96 19.24 7.89
C SER A 149 -1.65 17.87 7.30
N ALA A 150 -2.70 17.17 6.84
CA ALA A 150 -2.62 15.86 6.22
C ALA A 150 -2.44 15.88 4.69
N GLY A 151 -2.20 17.06 4.08
CA GLY A 151 -2.12 17.20 2.61
C GLY A 151 -1.06 16.32 1.94
N ILE A 152 0.01 15.99 2.67
CA ILE A 152 1.06 15.07 2.21
C ILE A 152 0.55 13.64 1.94
N ALA A 153 -0.48 13.18 2.66
CA ALA A 153 -1.08 11.87 2.41
C ALA A 153 -1.76 11.84 1.04
N ASP A 154 -2.40 12.94 0.64
CA ASP A 154 -3.03 13.05 -0.68
C ASP A 154 -2.02 13.15 -1.82
N GLU A 155 -0.94 13.89 -1.61
CA GLU A 155 0.18 13.91 -2.53
C GLU A 155 0.78 12.51 -2.71
N ALA A 156 0.95 11.77 -1.62
CA ALA A 156 1.45 10.39 -1.66
C ALA A 156 0.49 9.46 -2.42
N ARG A 157 -0.83 9.56 -2.23
CA ARG A 157 -1.83 8.80 -3.02
C ARG A 157 -1.71 9.09 -4.51
N LYS A 158 -1.66 10.37 -4.89
CA LYS A 158 -1.55 10.78 -6.29
C LYS A 158 -0.26 10.27 -6.92
N ALA A 159 0.86 10.45 -6.24
CA ALA A 159 2.16 9.98 -6.70
C ALA A 159 2.18 8.45 -6.86
N TYR A 160 1.58 7.72 -5.91
CA TYR A 160 1.44 6.27 -5.98
C TYR A 160 0.64 5.82 -7.20
N GLN A 161 -0.55 6.40 -7.40
CA GLN A 161 -1.42 6.05 -8.53
C GLN A 161 -0.76 6.32 -9.88
N GLN A 162 -0.04 7.45 -10.01
CA GLN A 162 0.72 7.78 -11.21
C GLN A 162 1.84 6.77 -11.47
N ALA A 163 2.65 6.46 -10.45
CA ALA A 163 3.74 5.49 -10.56
C ALA A 163 3.21 4.09 -10.93
N LYS A 164 2.12 3.66 -10.30
CA LYS A 164 1.42 2.41 -10.61
C LYS A 164 0.95 2.35 -12.06
N SER A 165 0.29 3.41 -12.54
CA SER A 165 -0.20 3.48 -13.91
C SER A 165 0.95 3.38 -14.92
N GLN A 166 2.02 4.14 -14.72
CA GLN A 166 3.21 4.06 -15.57
C GLN A 166 3.81 2.65 -15.56
N ARG A 167 3.90 2.04 -14.39
CA ARG A 167 4.48 0.71 -14.26
C ARG A 167 3.68 -0.38 -14.98
N ARG A 168 2.36 -0.29 -14.98
CA ARG A 168 1.49 -1.18 -15.77
C ARG A 168 1.76 -1.04 -17.27
N ILE A 169 1.92 0.18 -17.77
CA ILE A 169 2.27 0.44 -19.17
C ILE A 169 3.59 -0.22 -19.52
N ASP A 170 4.64 0.02 -18.73
CA ASP A 170 5.98 -0.56 -18.95
C ASP A 170 5.95 -2.10 -18.96
N LEU A 171 5.12 -2.69 -18.11
CA LEU A 171 4.96 -4.14 -18.02
C LEU A 171 4.27 -4.71 -19.27
N LEU A 172 3.18 -4.10 -19.73
CA LEU A 172 2.49 -4.51 -20.98
C LEU A 172 3.44 -4.44 -22.18
N ASP A 173 4.23 -3.37 -22.27
CA ASP A 173 5.24 -3.18 -23.30
C ASP A 173 6.30 -4.29 -23.30
N SER A 174 6.65 -4.81 -22.12
CA SER A 174 7.66 -5.86 -21.98
C SER A 174 7.22 -7.24 -22.47
N PHE A 175 5.91 -7.46 -22.67
CA PHE A 175 5.33 -8.72 -23.15
C PHE A 175 4.86 -8.67 -24.61
N THR A 176 4.73 -7.48 -25.18
CA THR A 176 4.18 -7.26 -26.53
C THR A 176 5.23 -6.96 -27.60
N LYS A 177 6.45 -6.60 -27.19
CA LYS A 177 7.61 -6.39 -28.06
C LYS A 177 8.44 -7.67 -28.20
#